data_AF-A0A9D5HFS9-F1
#
_entry.id   AF-A0A9D5HFS9-F1
#
_cell.length_a   1.000
_cell.length_b   1.000
_cell.length_c   1.000
_cell.angle_alpha   90.00
_cell.angle_beta   90.00
_cell.angle_gamma   90.00
#
_symmetry.space_group_name_H-M   'P 1'
#
loop_
_entity.id
_entity.type
_entity.pdbx_description
1 polymer ?
#
loop_
_entity_poly.entity_id
_entity_poly.type
_entity_poly.pdbx_seq_one_letter_code
_entity_poly.pdbx_strand_id
1 'polypeptide(L)'
;MGGHNNKNRRPRNSSSSSRRGKPGTKIELQWDDDHDGGSLPTHPGESSEEAHVPNIQLAMWDFGHCDVKKCTGLCWELRVTSGFGGIALSPVGSQCISKEDHLLIKRKGLAVVDCSWARLNDVPFVKLRCAAPRLLPWLVAANPVNYGRPCELSCVEALSAALIICGEEETANLILGKFKWGHSFLSLNRDLLKAYSNCENGSEIISVQNEWLSSNTKIPKTTPCIDGIDSKQPTRNEASDGADADSEDGLPPLEQNLNHLTMEDSDQSDEESE
;
A
#
# COMPACT_ATOMS: atom_id res chain seq x y z
N MET A 1 65.33 -10.48 1.38
CA MET A 1 66.11 -11.14 0.31
C MET A 1 65.12 -11.81 -0.65
N GLY A 2 65.21 -11.50 -1.95
CA GLY A 2 64.61 -12.23 -3.09
C GLY A 2 63.07 -12.22 -3.19
N GLY A 3 62.40 -11.73 -4.23
CA GLY A 3 62.82 -11.33 -5.58
C GLY A 3 62.02 -12.08 -6.66
N HIS A 4 61.42 -11.30 -7.56
CA HIS A 4 61.01 -11.59 -8.96
C HIS A 4 59.57 -12.08 -9.24
N ASN A 5 58.69 -11.26 -9.87
CA ASN A 5 58.54 -10.91 -11.31
C ASN A 5 57.77 -12.00 -12.12
N ASN A 6 56.87 -11.79 -13.10
CA ASN A 6 56.44 -10.64 -13.91
C ASN A 6 55.32 -11.10 -14.92
N LYS A 7 54.62 -10.13 -15.54
CA LYS A 7 54.02 -10.07 -16.91
C LYS A 7 52.53 -10.41 -17.15
N ASN A 8 51.74 -9.33 -17.21
CA ASN A 8 50.99 -8.82 -18.38
C ASN A 8 50.67 -9.77 -19.56
N ARG A 9 49.41 -9.74 -20.03
CA ARG A 9 49.05 -9.72 -21.47
C ARG A 9 47.56 -9.36 -21.73
N ARG A 10 47.33 -8.23 -22.41
CA ARG A 10 46.14 -7.89 -23.23
C ARG A 10 46.39 -8.29 -24.69
N PRO A 11 45.34 -8.55 -25.47
CA PRO A 11 45.21 -7.99 -26.84
C PRO A 11 43.75 -7.45 -27.04
N ARG A 12 43.42 -6.29 -27.65
CA ARG A 12 43.73 -5.56 -28.90
C ARG A 12 42.80 -5.94 -30.08
N ASN A 13 42.05 -4.92 -30.54
CA ASN A 13 41.10 -4.81 -31.65
C ASN A 13 41.47 -5.48 -32.98
N SER A 14 40.45 -5.86 -33.75
CA SER A 14 40.47 -5.80 -35.23
C SER A 14 39.07 -5.53 -35.82
N SER A 15 38.98 -4.48 -36.61
CA SER A 15 37.85 -4.06 -37.47
C SER A 15 38.04 -4.50 -38.94
N SER A 16 37.03 -4.24 -39.77
CA SER A 16 36.89 -4.43 -41.24
C SER A 16 36.12 -5.72 -41.63
N SER A 17 35.25 -5.76 -42.64
CA SER A 17 35.14 -4.95 -43.86
C SER A 17 33.75 -5.08 -44.51
N SER A 18 33.30 -4.02 -45.19
CA SER A 18 32.09 -3.96 -46.03
C SER A 18 32.17 -4.81 -47.29
N ARG A 19 31.01 -5.22 -47.84
CA ARG A 19 30.85 -5.55 -49.26
C ARG A 19 29.62 -4.86 -49.85
N ARG A 20 29.88 -4.06 -50.88
CA ARG A 20 28.95 -3.43 -51.84
C ARG A 20 28.51 -4.46 -52.89
N GLY A 21 27.29 -4.29 -53.41
CA GLY A 21 26.82 -4.84 -54.69
C GLY A 21 25.43 -4.28 -55.06
N LYS A 22 25.36 -3.54 -56.17
CA LYS A 22 24.26 -2.76 -56.79
C LYS A 22 23.63 -3.55 -57.99
N PRO A 23 22.80 -2.99 -58.92
CA PRO A 23 21.66 -2.03 -58.90
C PRO A 23 20.44 -2.44 -59.80
N GLY A 24 19.42 -1.57 -59.90
CA GLY A 24 18.42 -1.49 -60.99
C GLY A 24 17.04 -2.04 -60.59
N THR A 25 15.89 -1.38 -60.78
CA THR A 25 15.41 -0.70 -61.99
C THR A 25 14.39 0.39 -61.63
N LYS A 26 14.41 1.47 -62.42
CA LYS A 26 13.56 2.67 -62.36
C LYS A 26 12.30 2.42 -63.21
N ILE A 27 11.09 2.65 -62.67
CA ILE A 27 9.88 2.88 -63.48
C ILE A 27 9.11 4.04 -62.82
N GLU A 28 9.09 5.16 -63.52
CA GLU A 28 8.19 6.31 -63.35
C GLU A 28 6.80 5.97 -63.91
N LEU A 29 5.87 6.91 -63.69
CA LEU A 29 4.51 7.08 -64.25
C LEU A 29 3.41 6.66 -63.26
N GLN A 30 2.33 7.39 -63.05
CA GLN A 30 1.84 8.71 -63.48
C GLN A 30 0.53 8.90 -62.68
N TRP A 31 0.19 10.11 -62.27
CA TRP A 31 -1.09 10.40 -61.62
C TRP A 31 -2.20 10.46 -62.67
N ASP A 32 -3.32 9.78 -62.39
CA ASP A 32 -4.63 10.09 -62.95
C ASP A 32 -5.64 10.20 -61.80
N ASP A 33 -6.36 11.32 -61.84
CA ASP A 33 -7.47 11.77 -61.01
C ASP A 33 -8.76 11.19 -61.63
N ASP A 34 -9.65 10.57 -60.85
CA ASP A 34 -11.11 10.63 -61.07
C ASP A 34 -11.91 9.90 -59.97
N HIS A 35 -13.02 10.55 -59.61
CA HIS A 35 -13.99 10.23 -58.56
C HIS A 35 -14.77 8.91 -58.74
N ASP A 36 -15.14 8.24 -57.63
CA ASP A 36 -16.55 7.88 -57.32
C ASP A 36 -16.71 7.38 -55.85
N GLY A 37 -17.86 7.65 -55.25
CA GLY A 37 -18.19 7.42 -53.85
C GLY A 37 -18.64 5.99 -53.51
N GLY A 38 -18.51 5.64 -52.23
CA GLY A 38 -19.06 4.41 -51.67
C GLY A 38 -18.71 4.21 -50.20
N SER A 39 -19.57 4.70 -49.31
CA SER A 39 -19.48 4.54 -47.86
C SER A 39 -19.50 3.07 -47.42
N LEU A 40 -18.59 2.69 -46.52
CA LEU A 40 -18.73 1.50 -45.65
C LEU A 40 -18.37 1.88 -44.20
N PRO A 41 -19.07 1.31 -43.20
CA PRO A 41 -19.04 1.81 -41.82
C PRO A 41 -17.73 1.43 -41.11
N THR A 42 -17.04 2.45 -40.61
CA THR A 42 -15.92 2.32 -39.68
C THR A 42 -16.45 1.82 -38.35
N HIS A 43 -16.12 0.57 -37.99
CA HIS A 43 -16.28 0.08 -36.62
C HIS A 43 -15.57 1.04 -35.64
N PRO A 44 -16.20 1.45 -34.53
CA PRO A 44 -15.55 2.31 -33.55
C PRO A 44 -14.34 1.57 -32.99
N GLY A 45 -13.20 2.28 -33.01
CA GLY A 45 -11.90 1.76 -32.66
C GLY A 45 -11.92 0.98 -31.36
N GLU A 46 -11.30 -0.19 -31.42
CA GLU A 46 -10.72 -0.84 -30.25
C GLU A 46 -9.84 0.22 -29.58
N SER A 47 -10.34 0.75 -28.46
CA SER A 47 -9.55 1.56 -27.56
C SER A 47 -8.41 0.66 -27.11
N SER A 48 -7.22 0.96 -27.62
CA SER A 48 -5.99 0.39 -27.09
C SER A 48 -5.98 0.72 -25.60
N GLU A 49 -6.14 -0.27 -24.75
CA GLU A 49 -5.94 -0.14 -23.30
C GLU A 49 -4.47 0.22 -23.09
N GLU A 50 -4.14 1.51 -23.19
CA GLU A 50 -2.84 2.01 -22.79
C GLU A 50 -2.70 1.68 -21.30
N ALA A 51 -1.88 0.68 -20.99
CA ALA A 51 -1.59 0.27 -19.63
C ALA A 51 -1.00 1.48 -18.88
N HIS A 52 -1.83 2.14 -18.08
CA HIS A 52 -1.41 3.29 -17.29
C HIS A 52 -0.32 2.81 -16.33
N VAL A 53 0.84 3.47 -16.38
CA VAL A 53 1.97 3.18 -15.50
C VAL A 53 1.86 4.09 -14.27
N PRO A 54 2.20 3.64 -13.05
CA PRO A 54 2.24 4.49 -11.88
C PRO A 54 3.11 5.73 -12.13
N ASN A 55 2.57 6.93 -11.84
CA ASN A 55 3.33 8.18 -11.92
C ASN A 55 4.37 8.31 -10.79
N ILE A 56 4.17 7.52 -9.72
CA ILE A 56 5.04 7.48 -8.55
C ILE A 56 5.89 6.21 -8.58
N GLN A 57 7.18 6.35 -8.31
CA GLN A 57 8.06 5.19 -8.11
C GLN A 57 7.68 4.47 -6.81
N LEU A 58 7.25 3.22 -6.92
CA LEU A 58 6.96 2.36 -5.78
C LEU A 58 8.11 1.39 -5.54
N ALA A 59 8.48 1.17 -4.29
CA ALA A 59 9.55 0.26 -3.91
C ALA A 59 9.13 -0.62 -2.72
N MET A 60 9.80 -1.75 -2.53
CA MET A 60 9.51 -2.62 -1.39
C MET A 60 10.75 -3.36 -0.91
N TRP A 61 10.92 -3.46 0.41
CA TRP A 61 11.80 -4.49 0.97
C TRP A 61 11.01 -5.79 1.04
N ASP A 62 11.35 -6.74 0.18
CA ASP A 62 10.63 -8.02 0.04
C ASP A 62 11.20 -9.06 1.02
N PHE A 63 10.35 -9.56 1.93
CA PHE A 63 10.68 -10.69 2.81
C PHE A 63 9.88 -11.96 2.48
N GLY A 64 9.24 -12.00 1.31
CA GLY A 64 8.57 -13.17 0.75
C GLY A 64 7.18 -13.43 1.30
N HIS A 65 6.48 -12.39 1.77
CA HIS A 65 5.14 -12.53 2.38
C HIS A 65 4.01 -11.96 1.52
N CYS A 66 4.30 -11.19 0.47
CA CYS A 66 3.31 -10.77 -0.54
C CYS A 66 3.20 -11.75 -1.72
N ASP A 67 2.07 -11.69 -2.41
CA ASP A 67 1.90 -12.37 -3.70
C ASP A 67 2.77 -11.69 -4.77
N VAL A 68 3.86 -12.38 -5.17
CA VAL A 68 4.88 -11.90 -6.11
C VAL A 68 4.28 -11.38 -7.42
N LYS A 69 3.20 -11.99 -7.90
CA LYS A 69 2.60 -11.61 -9.20
C LYS A 69 1.80 -10.32 -9.10
N LYS A 70 1.25 -10.02 -7.92
CA LYS A 70 0.33 -8.88 -7.75
C LYS A 70 0.99 -7.69 -7.05
N CYS A 71 1.83 -7.92 -6.05
CA CYS A 71 2.53 -6.85 -5.31
C CYS A 71 3.90 -6.54 -5.92
N THR A 72 4.77 -7.55 -6.06
CA THR A 72 6.17 -7.35 -6.47
C THR A 72 6.28 -6.86 -7.91
N GLY A 73 5.36 -7.25 -8.79
CA GLY A 73 5.31 -6.74 -10.17
C GLY A 73 5.01 -5.23 -10.30
N LEU A 74 4.62 -4.55 -9.22
CA LEU A 74 4.38 -3.10 -9.18
C LEU A 74 5.52 -2.30 -8.54
N CYS A 75 6.35 -2.96 -7.76
CA CYS A 75 7.33 -2.31 -6.89
C CYS A 75 8.75 -2.68 -7.28
N TRP A 76 9.66 -1.73 -7.17
CA TRP A 76 11.09 -2.00 -7.24
C TRP A 76 11.54 -2.71 -5.96
N GLU A 77 12.08 -3.93 -6.10
CA GLU A 77 12.60 -4.69 -4.97
C GLU A 77 13.89 -4.05 -4.41
N LEU A 78 13.89 -3.79 -3.11
CA LEU A 78 15.00 -3.24 -2.36
C LEU A 78 15.68 -4.35 -1.56
N ARG A 79 17.00 -4.45 -1.69
CA ARG A 79 17.80 -5.30 -0.80
C ARG A 79 17.75 -4.71 0.61
N VAL A 80 17.77 -5.56 1.63
CA VAL A 80 17.79 -5.14 3.05
C VAL A 80 18.91 -4.15 3.38
N THR A 81 20.06 -4.26 2.69
CA THR A 81 21.21 -3.35 2.86
C THR A 81 21.10 -2.06 2.06
N SER A 82 20.18 -1.99 1.10
CA SER A 82 19.96 -0.81 0.26
C SER A 82 19.05 0.16 0.98
N GLY A 83 19.50 1.41 1.06
CA GLY A 83 18.66 2.49 1.57
C GLY A 83 17.66 2.98 0.53
N PHE A 84 16.55 3.55 1.00
CA PHE A 84 15.55 4.24 0.17
C PHE A 84 15.54 5.73 0.48
N GLY A 85 15.69 6.55 -0.57
CA GLY A 85 15.81 8.00 -0.45
C GLY A 85 14.49 8.75 -0.30
N GLY A 86 13.36 8.09 -0.62
CA GLY A 86 12.01 8.63 -0.49
C GLY A 86 11.36 8.30 0.84
N ILE A 87 10.04 8.19 0.83
CA ILE A 87 9.23 7.86 2.02
C ILE A 87 9.11 6.36 2.18
N ALA A 88 9.25 5.84 3.41
CA ALA A 88 8.92 4.45 3.70
C ALA A 88 7.83 4.37 4.75
N LEU A 89 6.81 3.57 4.47
CA LEU A 89 5.82 3.16 5.46
C LEU A 89 6.48 2.15 6.40
N SER A 90 6.62 2.52 7.67
CA SER A 90 7.38 1.74 8.64
C SER A 90 6.86 1.99 10.05
N PRO A 91 6.73 0.95 10.90
CA PRO A 91 6.30 1.09 12.29
C PRO A 91 7.30 1.86 13.16
N VAL A 92 8.54 2.05 12.70
CA VAL A 92 9.54 2.89 13.38
C VAL A 92 9.50 4.36 12.98
N GLY A 93 8.49 4.76 12.18
CA GLY A 93 8.26 6.17 11.86
C GLY A 93 7.78 6.95 13.09
N SER A 94 8.12 8.24 13.16
CA SER A 94 7.66 9.13 14.24
C SER A 94 6.59 10.13 13.79
N GLN A 95 6.31 10.18 12.49
CA GLN A 95 5.33 11.09 11.89
C GLN A 95 4.33 10.29 11.06
N CYS A 96 3.05 10.61 11.17
CA CYS A 96 2.04 10.08 10.26
C CYS A 96 2.22 10.70 8.88
N ILE A 97 2.03 9.89 7.85
CA ILE A 97 1.99 10.37 6.47
C ILE A 97 0.85 11.37 6.30
N SER A 98 1.12 12.47 5.60
CA SER A 98 0.11 13.51 5.30
C SER A 98 0.38 14.17 3.96
N LYS A 99 -0.36 15.24 3.64
CA LYS A 99 -0.21 15.96 2.38
C LYS A 99 1.16 16.63 2.19
N GLU A 100 1.85 17.00 3.28
CA GLU A 100 3.21 17.57 3.25
C GLU A 100 4.23 16.66 2.54
N ASP A 101 3.97 15.36 2.53
CA ASP A 101 4.82 14.33 1.96
C ASP A 101 4.69 14.21 0.43
N HIS A 102 3.68 14.83 -0.18
CA HIS A 102 3.38 14.75 -1.62
C HIS A 102 4.61 15.04 -2.50
N LEU A 103 5.32 16.15 -2.23
CA LEU A 103 6.49 16.55 -3.03
C LEU A 103 7.64 15.54 -2.92
N LEU A 104 7.80 14.91 -1.76
CA LEU A 104 8.87 13.93 -1.54
C LEU A 104 8.55 12.62 -2.25
N ILE A 105 7.29 12.15 -2.17
CA ILE A 105 6.81 10.98 -2.89
C ILE A 105 6.96 11.17 -4.41
N LYS A 106 6.54 12.32 -4.94
CA LYS A 106 6.65 12.62 -6.37
C LYS A 106 8.09 12.62 -6.88
N ARG A 107 9.03 13.10 -6.06
CA ARG A 107 10.44 13.21 -6.45
C ARG A 107 11.26 11.95 -6.22
N LYS A 108 10.97 11.17 -5.18
CA LYS A 108 11.84 10.10 -4.69
C LYS A 108 11.12 8.76 -4.49
N GLY A 109 9.81 8.73 -4.64
CA GLY A 109 8.99 7.54 -4.52
C GLY A 109 8.54 7.22 -3.09
N LEU A 110 7.77 6.13 -3.02
CA LEU A 110 7.18 5.58 -1.82
C LEU A 110 7.58 4.11 -1.68
N ALA A 111 7.97 3.70 -0.48
CA ALA A 111 8.36 2.34 -0.16
C ALA A 111 7.50 1.73 0.95
N VAL A 112 7.38 0.41 0.94
CA VAL A 112 6.76 -0.39 2.00
C VAL A 112 7.69 -1.54 2.41
N VAL A 113 7.51 -2.03 3.63
CA VAL A 113 8.21 -3.23 4.12
C VAL A 113 7.26 -4.41 4.01
N ASP A 114 7.56 -5.38 3.13
CA ASP A 114 6.75 -6.59 3.01
C ASP A 114 7.08 -7.56 4.13
N CYS A 115 6.20 -7.69 5.11
CA CYS A 115 6.31 -8.71 6.13
C CYS A 115 4.93 -9.21 6.54
N SER A 116 4.84 -10.48 6.91
CA SER A 116 3.63 -10.98 7.56
C SER A 116 3.51 -10.32 8.93
N TRP A 117 2.31 -9.93 9.34
CA TRP A 117 2.03 -9.41 10.68
C TRP A 117 2.56 -10.32 11.79
N ALA A 118 2.53 -11.65 11.60
CA ALA A 118 3.07 -12.63 12.54
C ALA A 118 4.61 -12.61 12.70
N ARG A 119 5.34 -11.95 11.80
CA ARG A 119 6.81 -11.93 11.76
C ARG A 119 7.38 -10.51 11.77
N LEU A 120 6.59 -9.53 12.20
CA LEU A 120 7.02 -8.14 12.26
C LEU A 120 8.26 -7.96 13.16
N ASN A 121 8.34 -8.74 14.25
CA ASN A 121 9.49 -8.76 15.17
C ASN A 121 10.77 -9.33 14.54
N ASP A 122 10.67 -10.11 13.46
CA ASP A 122 11.83 -10.67 12.77
C ASP A 122 12.45 -9.67 11.78
N VAL A 123 11.74 -8.58 11.47
CA VAL A 123 12.19 -7.59 10.49
C VAL A 123 13.27 -6.71 11.13
N PRO A 124 14.48 -6.64 10.54
CA PRO A 124 15.55 -5.82 11.08
C PRO A 124 15.35 -4.34 10.68
N PHE A 125 14.34 -3.66 11.26
CA PHE A 125 14.00 -2.27 10.92
C PHE A 125 15.20 -1.31 11.02
N VAL A 126 16.12 -1.55 11.96
CA VAL A 126 17.38 -0.79 12.11
C VAL A 126 18.27 -0.84 10.86
N LYS A 127 18.20 -1.94 10.08
CA LYS A 127 18.97 -2.11 8.84
C LYS A 127 18.27 -1.48 7.63
N LEU A 128 16.94 -1.32 7.69
CA LEU A 128 16.14 -0.74 6.62
C LEU A 128 16.28 0.78 6.60
N ARG A 129 17.37 1.24 5.98
CA ARG A 129 17.68 2.68 5.91
C ARG A 129 16.67 3.42 5.04
N CYS A 130 15.90 4.31 5.64
CA CYS A 130 15.01 5.22 4.94
C CYS A 130 15.30 6.67 5.35
N ALA A 131 15.18 7.60 4.40
CA ALA A 131 15.33 9.03 4.67
C ALA A 131 14.14 9.63 5.44
N ALA A 132 12.92 9.14 5.17
CA ALA A 132 11.69 9.67 5.75
C ALA A 132 10.72 8.52 6.11
N PRO A 133 10.92 7.84 7.26
CA PRO A 133 9.97 6.85 7.73
C PRO A 133 8.66 7.52 8.18
N ARG A 134 7.53 6.95 7.78
CA ARG A 134 6.18 7.43 8.12
C ARG A 134 5.31 6.31 8.66
N LEU A 135 4.47 6.66 9.62
CA LEU A 135 3.37 5.83 10.08
C LEU A 135 2.16 6.02 9.18
N LEU A 136 1.41 4.96 8.96
CA LEU A 136 0.10 5.04 8.33
C LEU A 136 -0.97 5.26 9.41
N PRO A 137 -1.97 6.14 9.20
CA PRO A 137 -3.05 6.28 10.16
C PRO A 137 -3.95 5.04 10.19
N TRP A 138 -4.78 4.98 11.23
CA TRP A 138 -5.77 3.92 11.44
C TRP A 138 -6.71 3.82 10.24
N LEU A 139 -6.74 2.62 9.67
CA LEU A 139 -7.58 2.20 8.56
C LEU A 139 -7.92 0.73 8.76
N VAL A 140 -8.97 0.26 8.08
CA VAL A 140 -9.44 -1.11 8.17
C VAL A 140 -9.08 -1.88 6.90
N ALA A 141 -8.53 -3.08 7.07
CA ALA A 141 -8.21 -3.97 5.97
C ALA A 141 -9.46 -4.46 5.24
N ALA A 142 -9.41 -4.47 3.91
CA ALA A 142 -10.40 -5.06 3.03
C ALA A 142 -9.86 -6.27 2.25
N ASN A 143 -8.57 -6.59 2.41
CA ASN A 143 -7.99 -7.79 1.83
C ASN A 143 -8.64 -9.08 2.40
N PRO A 144 -8.70 -10.18 1.63
CA PRO A 144 -9.39 -11.40 2.04
C PRO A 144 -8.83 -12.10 3.29
N VAL A 145 -7.57 -11.83 3.65
CA VAL A 145 -6.90 -12.49 4.77
C VAL A 145 -7.27 -11.80 6.09
N ASN A 146 -7.26 -10.46 6.10
CA ASN A 146 -7.44 -9.65 7.30
C ASN A 146 -8.71 -8.77 7.24
N TYR A 147 -9.71 -9.14 6.45
CA TYR A 147 -10.91 -8.31 6.25
C TYR A 147 -11.52 -7.85 7.59
N GLY A 148 -11.77 -6.56 7.71
CA GLY A 148 -12.36 -5.94 8.91
C GLY A 148 -11.38 -5.72 10.06
N ARG A 149 -10.12 -6.17 9.95
CA ARG A 149 -9.13 -5.96 11.00
C ARG A 149 -8.52 -4.56 10.91
N PRO A 150 -8.44 -3.83 12.04
CA PRO A 150 -7.82 -2.51 12.07
C PRO A 150 -6.30 -2.61 11.93
N CYS A 151 -5.70 -1.68 11.20
CA CYS A 151 -4.25 -1.54 11.01
C CYS A 151 -3.52 -2.73 10.36
N GLU A 152 -4.17 -3.87 10.15
CA GLU A 152 -3.59 -5.08 9.53
C GLU A 152 -3.68 -5.05 7.99
N LEU A 153 -3.30 -3.92 7.39
CA LEU A 153 -3.35 -3.73 5.94
C LEU A 153 -2.36 -4.63 5.20
N SER A 154 -2.69 -4.98 3.96
CA SER A 154 -1.73 -5.53 3.00
C SER A 154 -0.79 -4.45 2.46
N CYS A 155 0.35 -4.84 1.90
CA CYS A 155 1.31 -3.91 1.31
C CYS A 155 0.69 -3.00 0.23
N VAL A 156 -0.23 -3.53 -0.58
CA VAL A 156 -0.93 -2.72 -1.60
C VAL A 156 -1.90 -1.73 -0.96
N GLU A 157 -2.65 -2.13 0.06
CA GLU A 157 -3.57 -1.22 0.77
C GLU A 157 -2.80 -0.10 1.47
N ALA A 158 -1.66 -0.43 2.10
CA ALA A 158 -0.79 0.55 2.75
C ALA A 158 -0.24 1.58 1.74
N LEU A 159 0.30 1.11 0.60
CA LEU A 159 0.76 1.99 -0.48
C LEU A 159 -0.37 2.86 -1.03
N SER A 160 -1.54 2.29 -1.28
CA SER A 160 -2.70 3.03 -1.79
C SER A 160 -3.21 4.07 -0.82
N ALA A 161 -3.32 3.74 0.46
CA ALA A 161 -3.72 4.69 1.49
C ALA A 161 -2.77 5.89 1.54
N ALA A 162 -1.46 5.61 1.57
CA ALA A 162 -0.43 6.64 1.54
C ALA A 162 -0.55 7.55 0.31
N LEU A 163 -0.72 6.97 -0.88
CA LEU A 163 -0.91 7.72 -2.12
C LEU A 163 -2.15 8.61 -2.06
N ILE A 164 -3.30 8.09 -1.60
CA ILE A 164 -4.55 8.87 -1.49
C ILE A 164 -4.39 10.02 -0.51
N ILE A 165 -3.81 9.77 0.66
CA ILE A 165 -3.56 10.80 1.68
C ILE A 165 -2.67 11.93 1.12
N CYS A 166 -1.68 11.58 0.29
CA CYS A 166 -0.81 12.54 -0.37
C CYS A 166 -1.38 13.10 -1.70
N GLY A 167 -2.64 12.82 -2.06
CA GLY A 167 -3.31 13.35 -3.26
C GLY A 167 -2.96 12.66 -4.58
N GLU A 168 -2.31 11.50 -4.55
CA GLU A 168 -1.97 10.66 -5.72
C GLU A 168 -3.03 9.55 -5.96
N GLU A 169 -4.30 9.94 -6.01
CA GLU A 169 -5.45 9.01 -6.09
C GLU A 169 -5.42 8.15 -7.37
N GLU A 170 -5.00 8.70 -8.50
CA GLU A 170 -4.93 7.96 -9.78
C GLU A 170 -3.99 6.75 -9.67
N THR A 171 -2.81 6.96 -9.10
CA THR A 171 -1.84 5.88 -8.88
C THR A 171 -2.38 4.85 -7.88
N ALA A 172 -3.06 5.30 -6.82
CA ALA A 172 -3.67 4.42 -5.83
C ALA A 172 -4.77 3.53 -6.44
N ASN A 173 -5.63 4.11 -7.28
CA ASN A 173 -6.69 3.40 -7.98
C ASN A 173 -6.14 2.39 -8.98
N LEU A 174 -5.07 2.76 -9.71
CA LEU A 174 -4.39 1.88 -10.64
C LEU A 174 -3.83 0.62 -9.96
N ILE A 175 -3.17 0.77 -8.80
CA ILE A 175 -2.59 -0.38 -8.11
C ILE A 175 -3.66 -1.26 -7.45
N LEU A 176 -4.71 -0.67 -6.88
CA LEU A 176 -5.85 -1.43 -6.32
C LEU A 176 -6.66 -2.14 -7.41
N GLY A 177 -6.75 -1.56 -8.61
CA GLY A 177 -7.47 -2.12 -9.74
C GLY A 177 -6.96 -3.49 -10.19
N LYS A 178 -5.72 -3.86 -9.83
CA LYS A 178 -5.17 -5.21 -10.08
C LYS A 178 -5.77 -6.28 -9.17
N PHE A 179 -6.47 -5.89 -8.11
CA PHE A 179 -7.07 -6.77 -7.13
C PHE A 179 -8.58 -6.71 -7.24
N LYS A 180 -9.23 -7.86 -7.42
CA LYS A 180 -10.70 -7.94 -7.52
C LYS A 180 -11.40 -7.30 -6.31
N TRP A 181 -10.81 -7.40 -5.12
CA TRP A 181 -11.29 -6.82 -3.86
C TRP A 181 -10.80 -5.37 -3.62
N GLY A 182 -9.93 -4.82 -4.46
CA GLY A 182 -9.27 -3.53 -4.20
C GLY A 182 -10.24 -2.36 -4.04
N HIS A 183 -11.35 -2.37 -4.80
CA HIS A 183 -12.43 -1.39 -4.66
C HIS A 183 -13.09 -1.42 -3.26
N SER A 184 -13.12 -2.59 -2.60
CA SER A 184 -13.68 -2.73 -1.26
C SER A 184 -12.88 -1.96 -0.22
N PHE A 185 -11.55 -1.81 -0.41
CA PHE A 185 -10.71 -1.00 0.48
C PHE A 185 -11.12 0.47 0.46
N LEU A 186 -11.35 1.02 -0.74
CA LEU A 186 -11.78 2.40 -0.93
C LEU A 186 -13.17 2.64 -0.35
N SER A 187 -14.10 1.70 -0.58
CA SER A 187 -15.46 1.80 -0.05
C SER A 187 -15.50 1.70 1.47
N LEU A 188 -14.73 0.78 2.06
CA LEU A 188 -14.69 0.54 3.49
C LEU A 188 -14.13 1.75 4.26
N ASN A 189 -13.11 2.40 3.70
CA ASN A 189 -12.40 3.50 4.36
C ASN A 189 -12.73 4.88 3.77
N ARG A 190 -13.80 4.99 2.96
CA ARG A 190 -14.10 6.18 2.16
C ARG A 190 -14.05 7.49 2.96
N ASP A 191 -14.77 7.52 4.07
CA ASP A 191 -14.94 8.75 4.85
C ASP A 191 -13.64 9.13 5.58
N LEU A 192 -12.89 8.13 6.08
CA LEU A 192 -11.57 8.33 6.69
C LEU A 192 -10.53 8.79 5.67
N LEU A 193 -10.41 8.11 4.53
CA LEU A 193 -9.47 8.48 3.47
C LEU A 193 -9.72 9.89 2.97
N LYS A 194 -11.00 10.26 2.82
CA LYS A 194 -11.40 11.64 2.48
C LYS A 194 -11.06 12.64 3.58
N ALA A 195 -11.25 12.28 4.85
CA ALA A 195 -10.89 13.17 5.95
C ALA A 195 -9.37 13.37 6.00
N TYR A 196 -8.60 12.29 5.92
CA TYR A 196 -7.14 12.33 5.92
C TYR A 196 -6.54 13.08 4.74
N SER A 197 -7.12 12.99 3.53
CA SER A 197 -6.62 13.73 2.36
C SER A 197 -6.82 15.25 2.46
N ASN A 198 -7.65 15.71 3.38
CA ASN A 198 -7.82 17.13 3.69
C ASN A 198 -6.86 17.65 4.78
N CYS A 199 -6.15 16.76 5.49
CA CYS A 199 -5.18 17.13 6.51
C CYS A 199 -3.84 17.55 5.88
N GLU A 200 -3.27 18.66 6.36
CA GLU A 200 -1.99 19.16 5.83
C GLU A 200 -0.79 18.39 6.43
N ASN A 201 -0.82 18.16 7.74
CA ASN A 201 0.29 17.60 8.53
C ASN A 201 -0.12 16.35 9.33
N GLY A 202 0.88 15.61 9.82
CA GLY A 202 0.65 14.38 10.61
C GLY A 202 -0.14 14.60 11.91
N SER A 203 -0.08 15.77 12.53
CA SER A 203 -0.83 16.07 13.76
C SER A 203 -2.34 16.18 13.52
N GLU A 204 -2.74 16.76 12.39
CA GLU A 204 -4.14 16.80 11.96
C GLU A 204 -4.68 15.40 11.65
N ILE A 205 -3.87 14.57 10.99
CA ILE A 205 -4.19 13.16 10.73
C ILE A 205 -4.51 12.42 12.04
N ILE A 206 -3.63 12.56 13.04
CA ILE A 206 -3.82 11.95 14.36
C ILE A 206 -5.08 12.48 15.05
N SER A 207 -5.37 13.78 14.93
CA SER A 207 -6.56 14.39 15.51
C SER A 207 -7.85 13.81 14.92
N VAL A 208 -7.94 13.74 13.59
CA VAL A 208 -9.07 13.13 12.87
C VAL A 208 -9.23 11.65 13.25
N GLN A 209 -8.12 10.91 13.32
CA GLN A 209 -8.11 9.51 13.74
C GLN A 209 -8.71 9.34 15.13
N ASN A 210 -8.26 10.13 16.10
CA ASN A 210 -8.71 10.01 17.49
C ASN A 210 -10.18 10.41 17.65
N GLU A 211 -10.66 11.41 16.91
CA GLU A 211 -12.07 11.78 16.86
C GLU A 211 -12.94 10.65 16.31
N TRP A 212 -12.50 10.01 15.21
CA TRP A 212 -13.19 8.89 14.61
C TRP A 212 -13.30 7.69 15.56
N LEU A 213 -12.18 7.31 16.19
CA LEU A 213 -12.13 6.20 17.15
C LEU A 213 -13.02 6.48 18.38
N SER A 214 -13.01 7.72 18.87
CA SER A 214 -13.84 8.13 20.01
C SER A 214 -15.33 8.12 19.69
N SER A 215 -15.71 8.47 18.47
CA SER A 215 -17.11 8.52 18.03
C SER A 215 -17.68 7.12 17.83
N ASN A 216 -16.90 6.21 17.25
CA ASN A 216 -17.34 4.83 16.99
C ASN A 216 -17.32 3.92 18.23
N THR A 217 -16.56 4.28 19.27
CA THR A 217 -16.61 3.59 20.57
C THR A 217 -17.91 3.88 21.35
N LYS A 218 -18.59 4.99 21.04
CA LYS A 218 -19.77 5.47 21.78
C LYS A 218 -21.11 4.90 21.27
N ILE A 219 -21.12 4.07 20.23
CA ILE A 219 -22.35 3.42 19.74
C ILE A 219 -22.66 2.25 20.68
N PRO A 220 -23.70 2.31 21.53
CA PRO A 220 -24.14 1.13 22.26
C PRO A 220 -24.65 0.13 21.22
N LYS A 221 -24.31 -1.16 21.35
CA LYS A 221 -24.96 -2.23 20.60
C LYS A 221 -26.46 -2.22 20.96
N THR A 222 -27.27 -1.41 20.30
CA THR A 222 -28.73 -1.46 20.44
C THR A 222 -29.20 -2.67 19.65
N THR A 223 -29.22 -3.83 20.31
CA THR A 223 -30.06 -4.94 19.90
C THR A 223 -31.50 -4.41 19.84
N PRO A 224 -32.24 -4.49 18.72
CA PRO A 224 -33.65 -4.15 18.74
C PRO A 224 -34.37 -5.20 19.59
N CYS A 225 -34.76 -4.84 20.80
CA CYS A 225 -35.72 -5.61 21.59
C CYS A 225 -37.08 -5.44 20.90
N ILE A 226 -37.58 -6.51 20.30
CA ILE A 226 -38.95 -6.54 19.77
C ILE A 226 -39.86 -7.04 20.90
N ASP A 227 -40.36 -6.11 21.71
CA ASP A 227 -41.56 -6.26 22.53
C ASP A 227 -42.56 -5.23 21.97
N GLY A 228 -43.78 -5.51 21.49
CA GLY A 228 -44.74 -6.60 21.67
C GLY A 228 -46.10 -5.94 21.93
N ILE A 229 -47.15 -6.30 21.18
CA ILE A 229 -48.62 -6.21 21.47
C ILE A 229 -49.37 -6.62 20.18
N ASP A 230 -50.44 -7.43 20.13
CA ASP A 230 -51.06 -8.49 20.94
C ASP A 230 -52.24 -9.03 20.09
N SER A 231 -52.47 -10.35 20.01
CA SER A 231 -53.81 -10.97 20.16
C SER A 231 -53.88 -12.45 19.74
N LYS A 232 -54.17 -13.29 20.76
CA LYS A 232 -54.89 -14.59 20.80
C LYS A 232 -54.11 -15.92 20.80
N GLN A 233 -54.00 -16.45 22.03
CA GLN A 233 -53.75 -17.82 22.56
C GLN A 233 -54.71 -18.94 22.04
N PRO A 234 -54.63 -20.24 22.46
CA PRO A 234 -53.61 -20.95 23.30
C PRO A 234 -53.24 -22.40 22.85
N THR A 235 -52.20 -23.03 23.45
CA THR A 235 -52.29 -24.30 24.24
C THR A 235 -50.93 -24.83 24.75
N ARG A 236 -50.85 -24.97 26.09
CA ARG A 236 -50.32 -26.08 26.93
C ARG A 236 -48.95 -26.74 26.66
N ASN A 237 -47.99 -26.60 27.58
CA ASN A 237 -47.59 -27.61 28.60
C ASN A 237 -46.33 -27.19 29.37
N GLU A 238 -46.16 -27.74 30.58
CA GLU A 238 -45.34 -27.22 31.69
C GLU A 238 -43.90 -27.76 31.81
N ALA A 239 -43.11 -26.96 32.58
CA ALA A 239 -42.05 -27.29 33.55
C ALA A 239 -40.70 -27.90 33.14
N SER A 240 -39.59 -27.18 33.43
CA SER A 240 -38.59 -27.53 34.47
C SER A 240 -37.20 -26.87 34.22
N ASP A 241 -36.69 -26.21 35.26
CA ASP A 241 -35.30 -25.95 35.70
C ASP A 241 -34.09 -25.89 34.74
N GLY A 242 -33.23 -24.90 34.99
CA GLY A 242 -31.81 -24.96 34.64
C GLY A 242 -31.10 -23.60 34.64
N ALA A 243 -30.33 -23.33 35.69
CA ALA A 243 -29.44 -22.17 35.84
C ALA A 243 -28.17 -22.26 34.98
N ASP A 244 -27.55 -21.09 34.77
CA ASP A 244 -26.14 -20.83 34.45
C ASP A 244 -25.54 -21.38 33.15
N ALA A 245 -25.27 -20.47 32.20
CA ALA A 245 -24.24 -20.63 31.18
C ALA A 245 -23.64 -19.27 30.82
N ASP A 246 -22.59 -18.96 31.57
CA ASP A 246 -21.42 -18.16 31.20
C ASP A 246 -21.20 -18.09 29.67
N SER A 247 -21.43 -16.91 29.09
CA SER A 247 -21.03 -16.64 27.71
C SER A 247 -19.90 -15.62 27.76
N GLU A 248 -18.68 -16.15 27.88
CA GLU A 248 -17.43 -15.48 27.51
C GLU A 248 -17.60 -14.85 26.12
N ASP A 249 -17.97 -13.57 26.07
CA ASP A 249 -17.88 -12.73 24.87
C ASP A 249 -16.39 -12.53 24.62
N GLY A 250 -15.79 -13.50 23.92
CA GLY A 250 -14.39 -13.59 23.56
C GLY A 250 -13.98 -12.50 22.57
N LEU A 251 -14.18 -11.24 22.94
CA LEU A 251 -13.45 -10.13 22.37
C LEU A 251 -12.12 -10.04 23.13
N PRO A 252 -10.97 -10.23 22.45
CA PRO A 252 -9.68 -10.07 23.11
C PRO A 252 -9.60 -8.66 23.72
N PRO A 253 -9.02 -8.50 24.92
CA PRO A 253 -8.76 -7.17 25.47
C PRO A 253 -8.02 -6.34 24.42
N LEU A 254 -8.47 -5.11 24.20
CA LEU A 254 -7.80 -4.20 23.28
C LEU A 254 -6.38 -3.96 23.79
N GLU A 255 -5.39 -4.54 23.11
CA GLU A 255 -3.99 -4.26 23.39
C GLU A 255 -3.73 -2.78 23.09
N GLN A 256 -3.03 -2.15 24.03
CA GLN A 256 -2.72 -0.74 24.01
C GLN A 256 -1.94 -0.41 22.73
N ASN A 257 -2.35 0.64 22.02
CA ASN A 257 -1.67 1.12 20.82
C ASN A 257 -0.22 1.52 21.19
N LEU A 258 0.77 0.74 20.73
CA LEU A 258 2.19 0.94 21.03
C LEU A 258 2.86 2.05 20.22
N ASN A 259 2.12 2.83 19.42
CA ASN A 259 2.70 3.91 18.61
C ASN A 259 3.10 5.16 19.43
N HIS A 260 3.07 5.11 20.77
CA HIS A 260 3.31 6.29 21.62
C HIS A 260 4.24 6.11 22.83
N LEU A 261 4.91 4.98 23.03
CA LEU A 261 5.79 4.80 24.20
C LEU A 261 7.27 4.79 23.82
N THR A 262 7.84 5.96 23.55
CA THR A 262 9.28 6.26 23.76
C THR A 262 9.50 7.77 23.89
N MET A 263 8.84 8.43 24.84
CA MET A 263 9.36 9.63 25.50
C MET A 263 8.84 9.58 26.93
N GLU A 264 9.71 9.84 27.91
CA GLU A 264 9.47 9.73 29.37
C GLU A 264 9.78 8.33 29.97
N ASP A 265 11.07 7.97 30.03
CA ASP A 265 11.68 7.35 31.24
C ASP A 265 13.19 7.05 31.04
N SER A 266 14.00 8.11 30.88
CA SER A 266 15.46 7.94 31.07
C SER A 266 16.21 9.16 31.62
N ASP A 267 15.55 10.28 31.91
CA ASP A 267 16.17 11.42 32.59
C ASP A 267 15.88 11.40 34.10
N GLN A 268 16.36 10.38 34.79
CA GLN A 268 16.56 10.41 36.25
C GLN A 268 17.40 9.22 36.72
N SER A 269 18.73 9.31 36.57
CA SER A 269 19.68 8.67 37.50
C SER A 269 21.10 9.17 37.27
N ASP A 270 21.33 10.44 37.54
CA ASP A 270 22.67 10.96 37.86
C ASP A 270 22.49 11.99 38.96
N GLU A 271 22.68 11.58 40.22
CA GLU A 271 23.24 12.34 41.34
C GLU A 271 22.93 11.63 42.66
N GLU A 272 23.86 10.78 43.13
CA GLU A 272 24.23 10.65 44.55
C GLU A 272 25.38 9.65 44.69
N SER A 273 26.60 10.16 44.90
CA SER A 273 27.75 9.45 45.50
C SER A 273 28.85 10.48 45.76
N GLU A 274 28.75 11.16 46.91
CA GLU A 274 29.91 11.73 47.61
C GLU A 274 30.73 10.61 48.28
#